data_AF-A0A7X9H100-F1
#
_entry.id   AF-A0A7X9H100-F1
#
_cell.length_a   1.000
_cell.length_b   1.000
_cell.length_c   1.000
_cell.angle_alpha   90.00
_cell.angle_beta   90.00
_cell.angle_gamma   90.00
#
_symmetry.space_group_name_H-M   'P 1'
#
loop_
_entity.id
_entity.type
_entity.pdbx_description
1 polymer ?
#
loop_
_entity_poly.entity_id
_entity_poly.type
_entity_poly.pdbx_seq_one_letter_code
_entity_poly.pdbx_strand_id
1 'polypeptide(L)'
;MQMALGLIEALGLTTAVAALDAASKAADITLIGTEKIIGVGGMVGVNIQIAGEVAAVKAAVDAGVEAANRVGIVQSSHVIPRPHDEVDKLIEKFQKNLKDNKDKVENKAKKENNDKKESKKK
;
A
#
# COMPACT_ATOMS: atom_id res chain seq x y z
N MET A 1 -3.10 15.62 3.85
CA MET A 1 -1.87 15.51 3.04
C MET A 1 -1.97 16.50 1.91
N GLN A 2 -0.89 17.20 1.59
CA GLN A 2 -0.87 18.17 0.50
C GLN A 2 -0.47 17.54 -0.85
N MET A 3 -0.26 16.23 -0.87
CA MET A 3 0.21 15.43 -2.00
C MET A 3 -0.97 14.76 -2.74
N ALA A 4 -0.77 14.41 -4.00
CA ALA A 4 -1.77 13.68 -4.77
C ALA A 4 -1.96 12.26 -4.24
N LEU A 5 -3.15 11.71 -4.44
CA LEU A 5 -3.52 10.36 -4.04
C LEU A 5 -3.82 9.51 -5.26
N GLY A 6 -3.18 8.35 -5.37
CA GLY A 6 -3.48 7.31 -6.35
C GLY A 6 -4.12 6.11 -5.67
N LEU A 7 -5.14 5.55 -6.31
CA LEU A 7 -5.90 4.40 -5.84
C LEU A 7 -5.90 3.32 -6.92
N ILE A 8 -5.56 2.09 -6.55
CA ILE A 8 -5.72 0.91 -7.41
C ILE A 8 -6.39 -0.18 -6.59
N GLU A 9 -7.57 -0.61 -7.01
CA GLU A 9 -8.29 -1.73 -6.40
C GLU A 9 -8.17 -2.95 -7.31
N ALA A 10 -7.59 -4.02 -6.78
CA ALA A 10 -7.34 -5.25 -7.50
C ALA A 10 -8.03 -6.43 -6.83
N LEU A 11 -8.49 -7.39 -7.62
CA LEU A 11 -8.96 -8.67 -7.11
C LEU A 11 -7.76 -9.59 -6.87
N GLY A 12 -7.58 -9.96 -5.60
CA GLY A 12 -6.46 -10.78 -5.14
C GLY A 12 -5.19 -10.00 -4.81
N LEU A 13 -4.45 -10.51 -3.83
CA LEU A 13 -3.19 -9.90 -3.36
C LEU A 13 -2.10 -9.92 -4.45
N THR A 14 -2.00 -11.00 -5.23
CA THR A 14 -0.98 -11.12 -6.29
C THR A 14 -1.11 -10.01 -7.32
N THR A 15 -2.34 -9.73 -7.75
CA THR A 15 -2.66 -8.64 -8.69
C THR A 15 -2.27 -7.28 -8.11
N ALA A 16 -2.58 -7.05 -6.84
CA ALA A 16 -2.21 -5.83 -6.14
C ALA A 16 -0.67 -5.66 -6.04
N VAL A 17 0.05 -6.72 -5.66
CA VAL A 17 1.52 -6.68 -5.57
C VAL A 17 2.15 -6.35 -6.92
N ALA A 18 1.64 -6.93 -8.01
CA ALA A 18 2.10 -6.61 -9.36
C ALA A 18 1.83 -5.15 -9.74
N ALA A 19 0.66 -4.62 -9.36
CA ALA A 19 0.32 -3.21 -9.56
C ALA A 19 1.31 -2.28 -8.86
N LEU A 20 1.59 -2.54 -7.58
CA LEU A 20 2.46 -1.71 -6.76
C LEU A 20 3.91 -1.76 -7.24
N ASP A 21 4.43 -2.94 -7.59
CA ASP A 21 5.80 -3.09 -8.10
C ASP A 21 6.03 -2.26 -9.37
N ALA A 22 5.10 -2.32 -10.32
CA ALA A 22 5.16 -1.52 -11.54
C ALA A 22 4.98 -0.02 -11.26
N ALA A 23 4.03 0.35 -10.40
CA ALA A 23 3.77 1.73 -10.02
C ALA A 23 5.00 2.39 -9.37
N SER A 24 5.64 1.71 -8.41
CA SER A 24 6.82 2.21 -7.70
C SER A 24 8.10 2.24 -8.56
N LYS A 25 8.16 1.45 -9.64
CA LYS A 25 9.26 1.52 -10.61
C LYS A 25 9.07 2.64 -11.65
N ALA A 26 7.82 3.01 -11.93
CA ALA A 26 7.48 3.98 -12.96
C ALA A 26 7.67 5.44 -12.51
N ALA A 27 7.49 5.73 -11.21
CA ALA A 27 7.62 7.09 -10.70
C ALA A 27 7.97 7.13 -9.21
N ASP A 28 8.42 8.29 -8.73
CA ASP A 28 8.68 8.52 -7.32
C ASP A 28 7.37 8.71 -6.54
N ILE A 29 6.92 7.62 -5.92
CA ILE A 29 5.68 7.54 -5.15
C ILE A 29 5.90 6.73 -3.87
N THR A 30 5.11 7.02 -2.85
CA THR A 30 5.11 6.28 -1.58
C THR A 30 3.83 5.48 -1.43
N LEU A 31 3.95 4.19 -1.11
CA LEU A 31 2.81 3.42 -0.61
C LEU A 31 2.44 3.95 0.77
N ILE A 32 1.23 4.49 0.90
CA ILE A 32 0.76 5.07 2.15
C ILE A 32 -0.25 4.16 2.86
N GLY A 33 -1.01 3.35 2.13
CA GLY A 33 -2.08 2.55 2.71
C GLY A 33 -2.44 1.33 1.87
N THR A 34 -2.95 0.31 2.54
CA THR A 34 -3.54 -0.87 1.90
C THR A 34 -4.76 -1.30 2.67
N GLU A 35 -5.84 -1.62 1.97
CA GLU A 35 -7.05 -2.15 2.59
C GLU A 35 -7.47 -3.48 1.94
N LYS A 36 -7.76 -4.47 2.78
CA LYS A 36 -8.32 -5.75 2.35
C LYS A 36 -9.84 -5.65 2.38
N ILE A 37 -10.47 -5.91 1.25
CA ILE A 37 -11.92 -5.82 1.08
C ILE A 37 -12.45 -7.23 0.79
N ILE A 38 -13.41 -7.72 1.57
CA ILE A 38 -13.95 -9.07 1.42
C ILE A 38 -15.32 -8.96 0.73
N GLY A 39 -15.57 -9.83 -0.25
CA GLY A 39 -16.86 -9.93 -0.94
C GLY A 39 -16.96 -9.08 -2.21
N VAL A 40 -15.89 -8.43 -2.66
CA VAL A 40 -15.84 -7.73 -3.94
C VAL A 40 -16.00 -8.75 -5.07
N GLY A 41 -17.17 -8.78 -5.70
CA GLY A 41 -17.48 -9.80 -6.72
C GLY A 41 -17.40 -11.24 -6.21
N GLY A 42 -17.60 -11.47 -4.90
CA GLY A 42 -17.43 -12.79 -4.28
C GLY A 42 -15.97 -13.19 -3.99
N MET A 43 -15.02 -12.28 -4.20
CA MET A 43 -13.58 -12.51 -4.01
C MET A 43 -12.99 -11.57 -2.94
N VAL A 44 -11.70 -11.77 -2.64
CA VAL A 44 -10.92 -10.84 -1.81
C VAL A 44 -10.33 -9.76 -2.72
N GLY A 45 -10.74 -8.52 -2.51
CA GLY A 45 -10.14 -7.32 -3.10
C GLY A 45 -9.02 -6.75 -2.22
N VAL A 46 -8.07 -6.07 -2.84
CA VAL A 46 -7.01 -5.32 -2.19
C VAL A 46 -6.94 -3.93 -2.84
N ASN A 47 -7.15 -2.90 -2.04
CA ASN A 47 -6.98 -1.51 -2.45
C ASN A 47 -5.58 -1.02 -2.04
N ILE A 48 -4.86 -0.43 -2.99
CA ILE A 48 -3.55 0.16 -2.84
C ILE A 48 -3.68 1.68 -2.91
N GLN A 49 -3.07 2.36 -1.95
CA GLN A 49 -3.12 3.82 -1.81
C GLN A 49 -1.69 4.34 -1.88
N ILE A 50 -1.40 5.15 -2.90
CA ILE A 50 -0.08 5.73 -3.14
C ILE A 50 -0.16 7.26 -3.10
N ALA A 51 0.91 7.91 -2.66
CA ALA A 51 0.99 9.36 -2.62
C ALA A 51 2.30 9.88 -3.23
N GLY A 52 2.25 11.08 -3.79
CA GLY A 52 3.38 11.76 -4.42
C GLY A 52 2.95 13.03 -5.14
N GLU A 53 3.81 13.54 -6.03
CA GLU A 53 3.42 14.63 -6.93
C GLU A 53 2.35 14.15 -7.94
N VAL A 54 1.50 15.07 -8.41
CA VAL A 54 0.36 14.74 -9.31
C VAL A 54 0.81 13.97 -10.55
N ALA A 55 1.88 14.42 -11.20
CA ALA A 55 2.40 13.78 -12.40
C ALA A 55 2.98 12.38 -12.11
N ALA A 56 3.73 12.24 -11.00
CA ALA A 56 4.29 10.97 -10.57
C ALA A 56 3.18 9.95 -10.24
N VAL A 57 2.16 10.36 -9.48
CA VAL A 57 1.02 9.51 -9.12
C VAL A 57 0.24 9.09 -10.36
N LYS A 58 0.04 9.99 -11.33
CA LYS A 58 -0.65 9.65 -12.58
C LYS A 58 0.12 8.59 -13.38
N ALA A 59 1.43 8.79 -13.58
CA ALA A 59 2.27 7.83 -14.27
C ALA A 59 2.33 6.47 -13.54
N ALA A 60 2.42 6.49 -12.21
CA ALA A 60 2.45 5.29 -11.37
C ALA A 60 1.15 4.50 -11.46
N VAL A 61 -0.02 5.15 -11.40
CA VAL A 61 -1.32 4.47 -11.54
C VAL A 61 -1.46 3.84 -12.91
N ASP A 62 -1.14 4.58 -13.98
CA ASP A 62 -1.28 4.07 -15.36
C ASP A 62 -0.40 2.82 -15.58
N ALA A 63 0.87 2.87 -15.15
CA ALA A 63 1.79 1.72 -15.23
C ALA A 63 1.35 0.54 -14.35
N GLY A 64 0.90 0.82 -13.13
CA GLY A 64 0.43 -0.18 -12.18
C GLY A 64 -0.79 -0.94 -12.70
N VAL A 65 -1.78 -0.23 -13.25
CA VAL A 65 -2.98 -0.82 -13.83
C VAL A 65 -2.66 -1.69 -15.03
N GLU A 66 -1.77 -1.23 -15.92
CA GLU A 66 -1.36 -2.00 -17.09
C GLU A 66 -0.67 -3.32 -16.71
N ALA A 67 0.26 -3.28 -15.75
CA ALA A 67 0.94 -4.48 -15.28
C ALA A 67 -0.01 -5.43 -14.53
N ALA A 68 -0.89 -4.89 -13.68
CA ALA A 68 -1.84 -5.67 -12.90
C ALA A 68 -2.86 -6.42 -13.78
N ASN A 69 -3.34 -5.79 -14.85
CA ASN A 69 -4.27 -6.42 -15.79
C ASN A 69 -3.65 -7.58 -16.59
N ARG A 70 -2.32 -7.71 -16.62
CA ARG A 70 -1.64 -8.90 -17.18
C ARG A 70 -1.61 -10.08 -16.21
N VAL A 71 -1.79 -9.84 -14.91
CA VAL A 71 -1.71 -10.84 -13.85
C VAL A 71 -3.10 -11.25 -13.36
N GLY A 72 -4.02 -10.31 -13.25
CA GLY A 72 -5.37 -10.54 -12.73
C GLY A 72 -6.31 -9.40 -13.11
N ILE A 73 -7.27 -9.11 -12.24
CA ILE A 73 -8.33 -8.13 -12.51
C ILE A 73 -8.11 -6.89 -11.66
N VAL A 74 -8.00 -5.73 -12.30
CA VAL A 74 -8.14 -4.43 -11.65
C VAL A 74 -9.63 -4.07 -11.64
N GLN A 75 -10.22 -3.98 -10.45
CA GLN A 75 -11.62 -3.62 -10.26
C GLN A 75 -11.85 -2.14 -10.51
N SER A 76 -10.96 -1.28 -10.02
CA SER A 76 -11.05 0.16 -10.17
C SER A 76 -9.69 0.84 -10.02
N SER A 77 -9.51 2.03 -10.60
CA SER A 77 -8.35 2.89 -10.34
C SER A 77 -8.73 4.36 -10.45
N HIS A 78 -8.05 5.22 -9.69
CA HIS A 78 -8.33 6.66 -9.69
C HIS A 78 -7.14 7.49 -9.21
N VAL A 79 -7.08 8.74 -9.65
CA VAL A 79 -6.09 9.73 -9.22
C VAL A 79 -6.82 10.98 -8.75
N ILE A 80 -6.50 11.43 -7.53
CA ILE A 80 -7.02 12.66 -6.94
C ILE A 80 -5.81 13.61 -6.78
N PRO A 81 -5.66 14.63 -7.66
CA PRO A 81 -4.51 15.53 -7.63
C PRO A 81 -4.34 16.30 -6.33
N ARG A 82 -5.46 16.67 -5.69
CA ARG A 82 -5.49 17.44 -4.45
C ARG A 82 -6.63 16.93 -3.56
N PRO A 83 -6.40 15.87 -2.77
CA PRO A 83 -7.42 15.35 -1.86
C PRO A 83 -7.83 16.43 -0.85
N HIS A 84 -9.10 16.41 -0.46
CA HIS A 84 -9.60 17.25 0.63
C HIS A 84 -9.13 16.68 1.97
N ASP A 85 -8.94 17.52 2.99
CA ASP A 85 -8.41 17.10 4.30
C ASP A 85 -9.25 15.99 4.98
N GLU A 86 -10.55 15.95 4.72
CA GLU A 86 -11.44 14.87 5.19
C GLU A 86 -11.12 13.51 4.56
N VAL A 87 -10.64 13.48 3.30
CA VAL A 87 -10.20 12.25 2.63
C VAL A 87 -8.95 11.72 3.31
N ASP A 88 -8.04 12.59 3.73
CA ASP A 88 -6.83 12.16 4.43
C ASP A 88 -7.14 11.45 5.75
N LYS A 89 -8.11 11.94 6.52
CA LYS A 89 -8.56 11.30 7.76
C LYS A 89 -9.10 9.88 7.51
N LEU A 90 -9.74 9.67 6.36
CA LEU A 90 -10.20 8.34 5.95
C LEU A 90 -9.00 7.45 5.59
N ILE A 91 -8.10 7.96 4.74
CA ILE A 91 -6.91 7.25 4.28
C ILE A 91 -6.00 6.85 5.45
N GLU A 92 -5.78 7.75 6.43
CA GLU A 92 -5.01 7.51 7.65
C GLU A 92 -5.52 6.30 8.47
N LYS A 93 -6.81 5.97 8.42
CA LYS A 93 -7.35 4.77 9.08
C LYS A 93 -6.86 3.50 8.39
N PHE A 94 -6.72 3.52 7.07
CA PHE A 94 -6.22 2.40 6.27
C PHE A 94 -4.69 2.29 6.28
N GLN A 95 -3.98 3.36 6.64
CA GLN A 95 -2.53 3.30 6.87
C GLN A 95 -2.15 2.47 8.10
N LYS A 96 -3.06 2.32 9.09
CA LYS A 96 -2.77 1.61 10.35
C LYS A 96 -2.43 0.14 10.15
N ASN A 97 -2.94 -0.49 9.08
CA ASN A 97 -2.57 -1.85 8.68
C ASN A 97 -1.06 -2.00 8.37
N LEU A 98 -0.37 -0.94 7.95
CA LEU A 98 1.08 -0.93 7.72
C LEU A 98 1.88 -0.67 9.01
N LYS A 99 1.34 0.14 9.94
CA LYS A 99 2.03 0.54 11.19
C LYS A 99 1.94 -0.51 12.29
N ASP A 100 0.79 -1.16 12.45
CA ASP A 100 0.60 -2.23 13.46
C ASP A 100 1.56 -3.42 13.24
N ASN A 101 2.03 -3.61 12.00
CA ASN A 101 3.05 -4.60 11.67
C ASN A 101 4.47 -4.11 11.97
N LYS A 102 4.77 -2.82 11.77
CA LYS A 102 6.08 -2.22 12.06
C LYS A 102 6.39 -2.24 13.56
N ASP A 103 5.43 -1.83 14.39
CA ASP A 103 5.57 -1.84 15.86
C ASP A 103 5.74 -3.27 16.42
N LYS A 104 5.08 -4.27 15.79
CA LYS A 104 5.26 -5.68 16.15
C LYS A 104 6.63 -6.22 15.74
N VAL A 105 7.12 -5.89 14.53
CA VAL A 105 8.43 -6.33 14.03
C VAL A 105 9.57 -5.71 14.83
N GLU A 106 9.51 -4.42 15.15
CA GLU A 106 10.53 -3.74 15.95
C GLU A 106 10.58 -4.27 17.39
N ASN A 107 9.42 -4.55 18.00
CA ASN A 107 9.37 -5.14 19.33
C ASN A 107 9.86 -6.61 19.36
N LYS A 108 9.65 -7.37 18.28
CA LYS A 108 10.16 -8.75 18.17
C LYS A 108 11.68 -8.80 17.99
N ALA A 109 12.24 -7.91 17.16
CA ALA A 109 13.69 -7.78 16.96
C ALA A 109 14.45 -7.32 18.22
N LYS A 110 13.84 -6.44 19.03
CA LYS A 110 14.40 -6.04 20.34
C LYS A 110 14.42 -7.19 21.35
N LYS A 111 13.42 -8.08 21.33
CA LYS A 111 13.32 -9.23 22.23
C LYS A 111 14.37 -10.30 21.93
N GLU A 112 14.55 -10.66 20.66
CA GLU A 112 15.56 -11.65 20.22
C GLU A 112 17.01 -11.20 20.49
N ASN A 113 17.28 -9.89 20.44
CA ASN A 113 18.60 -9.33 20.77
C ASN A 113 18.90 -9.33 22.27
N ASN A 114 17.88 -9.27 23.13
CA ASN A 114 18.05 -9.40 24.57
C ASN A 114 18.28 -10.86 24.99
N ASP A 115 17.53 -11.80 24.42
CA ASP A 115 17.67 -13.24 24.72
C ASP A 115 19.05 -13.79 24.28
N LYS A 116 19.62 -13.28 23.18
CA LYS A 116 20.99 -13.61 22.73
C LYS A 116 22.10 -12.99 23.58
N LYS A 117 21.84 -11.88 24.28
CA LYS A 117 22.81 -11.25 25.19
C LYS A 117 22.85 -11.95 26.55
N GLU A 118 21.73 -12.47 27.03
CA GLU A 118 21.67 -13.23 28.28
C GLU A 118 22.28 -14.63 28.16
N SER A 119 22.14 -15.29 27.00
CA SER A 119 22.72 -16.61 26.73
C SER A 119 24.23 -16.63 26.49
N LYS A 120 24.85 -15.48 26.18
CA LYS A 120 26.32 -15.32 26.08
C LYS A 120 27.00 -14.87 27.38
N LYS A 121 26.21 -14.61 28.43
CA LYS A 121 26.68 -14.20 29.77
C LYS A 121 26.69 -15.35 30.79
N LYS A 122 26.21 -16.53 30.41
CA LYS A 122 26.43 -17.81 31.11
C LYS A 122 27.50 -18.60 30.38
#